data_AF-A0A4P5TYT9-F1
#
_entry.id   AF-A0A4P5TYT9-F1
#
_cell.length_a   1.000
_cell.length_b   1.000
_cell.length_c   1.000
_cell.angle_alpha   90.00
_cell.angle_beta   90.00
_cell.angle_gamma   90.00
#
_symmetry.space_group_name_H-M   'P 1'
#
loop_
_entity.id
_entity.type
_entity.pdbx_description
1 polymer ?
#
loop_
_entity_poly.entity_id
_entity_poly.type
_entity_poly.pdbx_seq_one_letter_code
_entity_poly.pdbx_strand_id
1 'polypeptide(L)'
;MPTTLIYDGNILKQARIAQNKSIGDIAYTLCSSSHQISDIEFNSATSYGFLRQIVIKRYAELLHIDLNTVVTQFESDLDIIN
;
A
#
# COMPACT_ATOMS: atom_id res chain seq x y z
N MET A 1 -20.78 3.09 -9.91
CA MET A 1 -19.57 3.23 -10.73
C MET A 1 -18.45 2.57 -9.95
N PRO A 2 -17.61 1.72 -10.57
CA PRO A 2 -16.43 1.20 -9.89
C PRO A 2 -15.59 2.38 -9.39
N THR A 3 -15.29 2.42 -8.11
CA THR A 3 -14.48 3.49 -7.51
C THR A 3 -13.01 3.11 -7.62
N THR A 4 -12.18 3.95 -8.21
CA THR A 4 -10.73 3.74 -8.25
C THR A 4 -10.13 3.99 -6.86
N LEU A 5 -9.14 3.20 -6.45
CA LEU A 5 -8.37 3.43 -5.23
C LEU A 5 -7.53 4.71 -5.40
N ILE A 6 -7.68 5.66 -4.48
CA ILE A 6 -6.89 6.88 -4.43
C ILE A 6 -6.07 6.87 -3.13
N TYR A 7 -4.75 6.89 -3.27
CA TYR A 7 -3.81 6.84 -2.16
C TYR A 7 -2.51 7.59 -2.50
N ASP A 8 -1.72 7.93 -1.47
CA ASP A 8 -0.37 8.49 -1.60
C ASP A 8 0.67 7.59 -0.92
N GLY A 9 1.35 6.78 -1.73
CA GLY A 9 2.44 5.90 -1.32
C GLY A 9 3.69 6.61 -0.81
N ASN A 10 3.89 7.90 -1.11
CA ASN A 10 5.04 8.62 -0.58
C ASN A 10 4.94 8.77 0.96
N ILE A 11 3.72 8.85 1.52
CA ILE A 11 3.53 8.89 2.97
C ILE A 11 4.05 7.60 3.63
N LEU A 12 3.73 6.44 3.04
CA LEU A 12 4.26 5.15 3.49
C LEU A 12 5.79 5.11 3.40
N LYS A 13 6.35 5.60 2.29
CA LYS A 13 7.81 5.68 2.08
C LYS A 13 8.49 6.52 3.15
N GLN A 14 7.99 7.74 3.39
CA GLN A 14 8.58 8.64 4.39
C GLN A 14 8.50 8.03 5.79
N ALA A 15 7.36 7.44 6.16
CA ALA A 15 7.18 6.78 7.45
C ALA A 15 8.13 5.57 7.61
N ARG A 16 8.30 4.75 6.56
CA ARG A 16 9.28 3.64 6.56
C ARG A 16 10.70 4.14 6.79
N ILE A 17 11.12 5.17 6.06
CA ILE A 17 12.46 5.77 6.17
C ILE A 17 12.66 6.37 7.57
N ALA A 18 11.68 7.10 8.10
CA ALA A 18 11.74 7.68 9.44
C ALA A 18 11.89 6.62 10.54
N GLN A 19 11.37 5.40 10.32
CA GLN A 19 11.52 4.26 11.21
C GLN A 19 12.75 3.39 10.92
N ASN A 20 13.64 3.82 10.00
CA ASN A 20 14.84 3.09 9.57
C ASN A 20 14.57 1.66 9.08
N LYS A 21 13.39 1.41 8.50
CA LYS A 21 13.03 0.09 7.94
C LYS A 21 13.51 -0.01 6.50
N SER A 22 14.15 -1.13 6.13
CA SER A 22 14.48 -1.37 4.74
C SER A 22 13.22 -1.76 3.95
N ILE A 23 13.26 -1.58 2.63
CA ILE A 23 12.18 -2.04 1.77
C ILE A 23 12.02 -3.58 1.83
N GLY A 24 13.13 -4.29 2.05
CA GLY A 24 13.15 -5.74 2.20
C GLY A 24 12.44 -6.22 3.46
N ASP A 25 12.58 -5.50 4.58
CA ASP A 25 11.90 -5.85 5.84
C ASP A 25 10.37 -5.72 5.70
N ILE A 26 9.93 -4.65 5.02
CA ILE A 26 8.51 -4.45 4.70
C ILE A 26 8.03 -5.56 3.77
N ALA A 27 8.75 -5.83 2.69
CA ALA A 27 8.42 -6.86 1.72
C ALA A 27 8.27 -8.23 2.38
N TYR A 28 9.23 -8.61 3.23
CA TYR A 28 9.18 -9.85 4.01
C TYR A 28 7.94 -9.92 4.90
N THR A 29 7.67 -8.87 5.68
CA THR A 29 6.54 -8.83 6.62
C THR A 29 5.18 -8.86 5.92
N LEU A 30 5.08 -8.24 4.75
CA LEU A 30 3.86 -8.18 3.95
C LEU A 30 3.74 -9.32 2.92
N CYS A 31 4.62 -10.34 3.00
CA CYS A 31 4.67 -11.47 2.08
C CYS A 31 4.67 -11.03 0.60
N SER A 32 5.45 -10.00 0.30
CA SER A 32 5.51 -9.32 -0.99
C SER A 32 6.97 -9.22 -1.46
N SER A 33 7.18 -8.81 -2.70
CA SER A 33 8.53 -8.48 -3.19
C SER A 33 8.89 -7.02 -2.93
N SER A 34 10.19 -6.73 -2.80
CA SER A 34 10.68 -5.35 -2.68
C SER A 34 10.27 -4.48 -3.87
N HIS A 35 10.16 -5.07 -5.07
CA HIS A 35 9.67 -4.38 -6.26
C HIS A 35 8.22 -3.92 -6.07
N GLN A 36 7.35 -4.82 -5.62
CA GLN A 36 5.95 -4.51 -5.35
C GLN A 36 5.78 -3.45 -4.25
N ILE A 37 6.57 -3.49 -3.17
CA ILE A 37 6.57 -2.43 -2.15
C ILE A 37 7.02 -1.09 -2.72
N SER A 38 8.08 -1.09 -3.52
CA SER A 38 8.55 0.11 -4.22
C SER A 38 7.45 0.71 -5.09
N ASP A 39 6.75 -0.15 -5.80
CA ASP A 39 5.62 0.20 -6.65
C ASP A 39 4.49 0.90 -5.88
N ILE A 40 4.16 0.44 -4.66
CA ILE A 40 3.24 1.16 -3.77
C ILE A 40 3.83 2.53 -3.40
N GLU A 41 5.09 2.59 -2.98
CA GLU A 41 5.74 3.83 -2.55
C GLU A 41 5.82 4.90 -3.65
N PHE A 42 5.80 4.50 -4.93
CA PHE A 42 5.84 5.38 -6.09
C PHE A 42 4.49 5.56 -6.78
N ASN A 43 3.39 5.08 -6.19
CA ASN A 43 2.05 5.08 -6.80
C ASN A 43 2.00 4.36 -8.17
N SER A 44 2.93 3.45 -8.43
CA SER A 44 3.06 2.67 -9.66
C SER A 44 2.64 1.19 -9.50
N ALA A 45 1.92 0.86 -8.41
CA ALA A 45 1.52 -0.49 -7.96
C ALA A 45 0.60 -1.30 -8.89
N THR A 46 0.99 -1.41 -10.15
CA THR A 46 0.41 -2.25 -11.18
C THR A 46 0.62 -3.74 -10.88
N SER A 47 1.67 -4.06 -10.12
CA SER A 47 2.09 -5.43 -9.80
C SER A 47 1.23 -6.16 -8.74
N TYR A 48 0.25 -5.51 -8.10
CA TYR A 48 -0.62 -6.12 -7.09
C TYR A 48 -2.03 -6.50 -7.57
N GLY A 49 -2.51 -5.91 -8.68
CA GLY A 49 -3.92 -6.03 -9.06
C GLY A 49 -4.87 -5.69 -7.89
N PHE A 50 -5.88 -6.54 -7.65
CA PHE A 50 -6.90 -6.35 -6.61
C PHE A 50 -6.35 -6.40 -5.17
N LEU A 51 -5.16 -6.98 -4.94
CA LEU A 51 -4.56 -7.06 -3.61
C LEU A 51 -3.98 -5.73 -3.12
N ARG A 52 -3.84 -4.75 -4.03
CA ARG A 52 -3.17 -3.47 -3.76
C ARG A 52 -3.70 -2.78 -2.51
N GLN A 53 -5.03 -2.66 -2.39
CA GLN A 53 -5.64 -1.98 -1.24
C GLN A 53 -5.42 -2.70 0.09
N ILE A 54 -5.41 -4.04 0.07
CA ILE A 54 -5.14 -4.87 1.24
C ILE A 54 -3.70 -4.66 1.71
N VAL A 55 -2.76 -4.62 0.77
CA VAL A 55 -1.34 -4.41 1.11
C VAL A 55 -1.09 -3.00 1.62
N ILE A 56 -1.68 -1.96 1.02
CA ILE A 56 -1.58 -0.58 1.52
C ILE A 56 -2.12 -0.47 2.95
N LYS A 57 -3.28 -1.09 3.22
CA LYS A 57 -3.85 -1.13 4.57
C LYS A 57 -2.90 -1.79 5.57
N ARG A 58 -2.39 -2.99 5.26
CA ARG A 58 -1.46 -3.70 6.13
C ARG A 58 -0.13 -2.97 6.30
N TYR A 59 0.32 -2.24 5.29
CA TYR A 59 1.55 -1.45 5.35
C TYR A 59 1.37 -0.26 6.31
N ALA A 60 0.24 0.46 6.23
CA ALA A 60 -0.09 1.53 7.18
C ALA A 60 -0.16 1.01 8.63
N GLU A 61 -0.83 -0.14 8.84
CA GLU A 61 -0.91 -0.82 10.14
C GLU A 61 0.49 -1.18 10.68
N LEU A 62 1.35 -1.75 9.84
CA LEU A 62 2.73 -2.12 10.18
C LEU A 62 3.59 -0.92 10.59
N LEU A 63 3.37 0.25 9.96
CA LEU A 63 4.08 1.48 10.28
C LEU A 63 3.41 2.28 11.40
N HIS A 64 2.29 1.81 11.96
CA HIS A 64 1.50 2.52 12.96
C HIS A 64 1.10 3.95 12.52
N ILE A 65 0.75 4.12 11.25
CA ILE A 65 0.25 5.39 10.72
C ILE A 65 -1.26 5.29 10.45
N ASP A 66 -1.96 6.42 10.59
CA ASP A 66 -3.39 6.48 10.29
C ASP A 66 -3.63 6.24 8.80
N LEU A 67 -4.42 5.22 8.48
CA LEU A 67 -4.76 4.84 7.13
C LEU A 67 -5.42 5.97 6.33
N ASN A 68 -6.17 6.85 6.99
CA ASN A 68 -6.82 8.00 6.35
C ASN A 68 -5.84 9.06 5.86
N THR A 69 -4.60 9.03 6.37
CA THR A 69 -3.53 9.89 5.83
C THR A 69 -2.99 9.36 4.52
N VAL A 70 -3.09 8.05 4.27
CA VAL A 70 -2.54 7.37 3.09
C VAL A 70 -3.60 7.21 2.01
N VAL A 71 -4.82 6.79 2.37
CA VAL A 71 -5.90 6.47 1.43
C VAL A 71 -7.03 7.46 1.60
N THR A 72 -7.41 8.11 0.49
CA THR A 72 -8.52 9.06 0.45
C THR A 72 -9.80 8.42 -0.13
N GLN A 73 -9.66 7.34 -0.90
CA GLN A 73 -10.79 6.59 -1.45
C GLN A 73 -10.39 5.13 -1.66
N PHE A 74 -11.24 4.21 -1.18
CA PHE A 74 -11.09 2.77 -1.42
C PHE A 74 -11.79 2.31 -2.71
N GLU A 75 -11.29 1.22 -3.30
CA GLU A 75 -12.06 0.46 -4.29
C GLU A 75 -13.26 -0.20 -3.60
N SER A 76 -14.42 -0.18 -4.25
CA SER A 76 -15.63 -0.81 -3.73
C SER A 76 -15.48 -2.34 -3.77
N ASP A 77 -15.87 -3.02 -2.70
CA ASP A 77 -15.79 -4.48 -2.55
C ASP A 77 -16.50 -5.27 -3.68
N LEU A 78 -17.36 -4.63 -4.48
CA LEU A 78 -18.08 -5.22 -5.61
C LEU A 78 -17.21 -5.56 -6.83
N ASP A 79 -15.96 -5.06 -6.92
CA ASP A 79 -15.05 -5.35 -8.03
C ASP A 79 -14.16 -6.57 -7.78
N ILE A 80 -14.24 -7.23 -6.62
CA ILE A 80 -13.41 -8.40 -6.28
C ILE A 80 -14.04 -9.71 -6.82
N ILE A 81 -15.30 -9.69 -7.32
CA ILE A 81 -16.07 -10.90 -7.67
C ILE A 81 -16.59 -10.90 -9.13
N ASN A 82 -16.07 -10.08 -10.05
CA ASN A 82 -16.45 -10.17 -11.47
C ASN A 82 -15.26 -10.44 -12.39
#